data_AF-A0A7Y4JNN0-F1
#
_entry.id   AF-A0A7Y4JNN0-F1
#
_cell.length_a   1.000
_cell.length_b   1.000
_cell.length_c   1.000
_cell.angle_alpha   90.00
_cell.angle_beta   90.00
_cell.angle_gamma   90.00
#
_symmetry.space_group_name_H-M   'P 1'
#
loop_
_entity.id
_entity.type
_entity.pdbx_description
1 polymer ?
#
loop_
_entity_poly.entity_id
_entity_poly.type
_entity_poly.pdbx_seq_one_letter_code
_entity_poly.pdbx_strand_id
1 'polypeptide(L)'
;MRTNALMRAYLRNARVQEVMARPLTPRMQALLDEGVVEAHGFWVLRRAATQSAPLIRPDFQDATGYECFANKLHVSDFVGSFEEDPWTRRLRLKDQVGYGLRFAWELQRVLPRDGRFVSILGCSNACTLRFHLERPGEHWLTEDLEGYRRDALLELSNHDDLRGWGVLPT
;
A
#
# COMPACT_ATOMS: atom_id res chain seq x y z
N MET A 1 11.38 6.29 5.88
CA MET A 1 11.21 5.67 4.55
C MET A 1 12.36 4.73 4.24
N ARG A 2 12.07 3.53 3.72
CA ARG A 2 13.07 2.56 3.25
C ARG A 2 12.68 2.02 1.87
N THR A 3 13.65 1.74 1.00
CA THR A 3 13.38 1.22 -0.35
C THR A 3 14.59 0.48 -0.91
N ASN A 4 14.38 -0.45 -1.84
CA ASN A 4 15.46 -1.17 -2.53
C ASN A 4 15.73 -0.65 -3.96
N ALA A 5 16.78 -1.17 -4.61
CA ALA A 5 17.23 -0.69 -5.92
C ALA A 5 16.16 -0.79 -7.01
N LEU A 6 15.37 -1.87 -6.99
CA LEU A 6 14.30 -2.12 -7.95
C LEU A 6 13.19 -1.06 -7.83
N MET A 7 12.77 -0.74 -6.61
CA MET A 7 11.76 0.31 -6.41
C MET A 7 12.30 1.70 -6.74
N ARG A 8 13.56 2.01 -6.41
CA ARG A 8 14.20 3.28 -6.86
C ARG A 8 14.17 3.45 -8.39
N ALA A 9 14.20 2.37 -9.16
CA ALA A 9 14.04 2.44 -10.62
C ALA A 9 12.61 2.83 -11.03
N TYR A 10 11.58 2.31 -10.34
CA TYR A 10 10.20 2.74 -10.55
C TYR A 10 9.98 4.20 -10.16
N LEU A 11 10.51 4.64 -9.02
CA LEU A 11 10.37 6.02 -8.56
C LEU A 11 10.95 7.04 -9.54
N ARG A 12 11.99 6.68 -10.29
CA ARG A 12 12.57 7.55 -11.34
C ARG A 12 11.88 7.43 -12.69
N ASN A 13 10.92 6.53 -12.85
CA ASN A 13 10.28 6.29 -14.12
C ASN A 13 9.22 7.36 -14.43
N ALA A 14 9.37 8.07 -15.56
CA ALA A 14 8.47 9.16 -15.95
C ALA A 14 6.99 8.73 -16.02
N ARG A 15 6.70 7.49 -16.45
CA ARG A 15 5.33 6.99 -16.51
C ARG A 15 4.74 6.74 -15.11
N VAL A 16 5.56 6.27 -14.17
CA VAL A 16 5.14 6.09 -12.77
C VAL A 16 4.80 7.44 -12.15
N GLN A 17 5.66 8.43 -12.38
CA GLN A 17 5.47 9.81 -11.89
C GLN A 17 4.21 10.44 -12.49
N GLU A 18 3.99 10.31 -13.80
CA GLU A 18 2.78 10.78 -14.47
C GLU A 18 1.51 10.17 -13.87
N VAL A 19 1.50 8.86 -13.60
CA VAL A 19 0.33 8.19 -13.01
C VAL A 19 0.15 8.55 -11.54
N MET A 20 1.23 8.65 -10.78
CA MET A 20 1.21 9.06 -9.37
C MET A 20 0.65 10.48 -9.19
N ALA A 21 0.86 11.38 -10.15
CA ALA A 21 0.33 12.74 -10.12
C ALA A 21 -1.19 12.80 -10.36
N ARG A 22 -1.80 11.73 -10.89
CA ARG A 22 -3.25 11.67 -11.13
C ARG A 22 -4.00 11.51 -9.80
N PRO A 23 -5.28 11.95 -9.74
CA PRO A 23 -6.17 11.58 -8.65
C PRO A 23 -6.33 10.05 -8.55
N LEU A 24 -6.73 9.58 -7.36
CA LEU A 24 -7.16 8.20 -7.19
C LEU A 24 -8.36 7.89 -8.10
N THR A 25 -8.48 6.63 -8.52
CA THR A 25 -9.70 6.18 -9.19
C THR A 25 -10.87 6.25 -8.21
N PRO A 26 -12.13 6.39 -8.67
CA PRO A 26 -13.29 6.41 -7.77
C PRO A 26 -13.37 5.21 -6.81
N ARG A 27 -12.95 4.02 -7.27
CA ARG A 27 -12.92 2.81 -6.43
C ARG A 27 -11.85 2.86 -5.35
N MET A 28 -10.66 3.40 -5.66
CA MET A 28 -9.62 3.61 -4.65
C MET A 28 -10.02 4.70 -3.66
N GLN A 29 -10.63 5.78 -4.13
CA GLN A 29 -11.12 6.85 -3.27
C GLN A 29 -12.20 6.34 -2.33
N ALA A 30 -13.19 5.58 -2.83
CA ALA A 30 -14.22 4.98 -2.00
C ALA A 30 -13.64 4.09 -0.89
N LEU A 31 -12.58 3.33 -1.17
CA LEU A 31 -11.90 2.53 -0.15
C LEU A 31 -11.26 3.37 0.96
N LEU A 32 -10.69 4.54 0.62
CA LEU A 32 -10.17 5.46 1.63
C LEU A 32 -11.29 6.16 2.40
N ASP A 33 -12.40 6.49 1.74
CA ASP A 33 -13.56 7.15 2.35
C ASP A 33 -14.26 6.24 3.36
N GLU A 34 -14.22 4.91 3.16
CA GLU A 34 -14.66 3.92 4.16
C GLU A 34 -13.83 4.00 5.46
N GLY A 35 -12.57 4.41 5.34
CA GLY A 35 -11.65 4.66 6.44
C GLY A 35 -10.98 3.42 7.02
N VAL A 36 -10.12 3.67 8.01
CA VAL A 36 -9.42 2.66 8.81
C VAL A 36 -10.06 2.63 10.21
N VAL A 37 -10.22 1.44 10.77
CA VAL A 37 -10.81 1.22 12.10
C VAL A 37 -9.90 0.39 12.96
N GLU A 38 -9.95 0.66 14.26
CA GLU A 38 -9.40 -0.24 15.27
C GLU A 38 -10.46 -1.29 15.65
N ALA A 39 -10.08 -2.56 15.59
CA ALA A 39 -10.92 -3.68 15.96
C ALA A 39 -10.07 -4.70 16.73
N HIS A 40 -10.36 -4.87 18.02
CA HIS A 40 -9.66 -5.81 18.90
C HIS A 40 -8.12 -5.58 18.96
N GLY A 41 -7.67 -4.32 18.96
CA GLY A 41 -6.24 -3.99 18.98
C GLY A 41 -5.53 -4.07 17.62
N PHE A 42 -6.28 -4.36 16.54
CA PHE A 42 -5.78 -4.35 15.17
C PHE A 42 -6.35 -3.19 14.37
N TRP A 43 -5.51 -2.55 13.57
CA TRP A 43 -5.90 -1.50 12.65
C TRP A 43 -6.11 -2.05 11.26
N VAL A 44 -7.34 -1.98 10.77
CA VAL A 44 -7.71 -2.54 9.47
C VAL A 44 -8.56 -1.57 8.65
N LEU A 45 -8.54 -1.73 7.32
CA LEU A 45 -9.53 -1.08 6.46
C LEU A 45 -10.93 -1.49 6.93
N ARG A 46 -11.85 -0.52 7.03
CA ARG A 46 -13.23 -0.79 7.48
C ARG A 46 -13.88 -1.90 6.66
N ARG A 47 -13.65 -1.92 5.35
CA ARG A 47 -14.09 -2.99 4.45
C ARG A 47 -13.63 -4.37 4.90
N ALA A 48 -12.36 -4.49 5.29
CA ALA A 48 -11.81 -5.75 5.75
C ALA A 48 -12.44 -6.17 7.08
N ALA A 49 -12.66 -5.22 8.01
CA ALA A 49 -13.35 -5.49 9.26
C ALA A 49 -14.79 -6.02 9.07
N THR A 50 -15.56 -5.44 8.13
CA THR A 50 -16.95 -5.86 7.89
C THR A 50 -17.05 -7.16 7.09
N GLN A 51 -16.09 -7.42 6.20
CA GLN A 51 -16.03 -8.67 5.44
C GLN A 51 -15.44 -9.83 6.24
N SER A 52 -14.74 -9.55 7.35
CA SER A 52 -13.95 -10.55 8.09
C SER A 52 -14.41 -10.80 9.55
N ALA A 53 -15.60 -10.36 9.99
CA ALA A 53 -16.02 -10.52 11.39
C ALA A 53 -17.05 -11.66 11.62
N PRO A 54 -16.98 -12.44 12.74
CA PRO A 54 -15.97 -12.50 13.80
C PRO A 54 -15.11 -13.80 13.69
N LEU A 55 -14.06 -13.94 14.51
CA LEU A 55 -13.44 -15.24 14.84
C LEU A 55 -12.64 -15.98 13.74
N ILE A 56 -11.70 -15.29 13.11
CA ILE A 56 -10.41 -15.96 12.98
C ILE A 56 -9.49 -15.07 13.82
N ARG A 57 -9.11 -15.54 15.02
CA ARG A 57 -7.76 -15.23 15.53
C ARG A 57 -6.90 -16.12 14.66
N PRO A 58 -6.44 -15.65 13.51
CA PRO A 58 -5.65 -16.53 12.68
C PRO A 58 -4.40 -16.75 13.53
N ASP A 59 -3.81 -17.93 13.47
CA ASP A 59 -2.58 -18.25 14.20
C ASP A 59 -1.40 -17.49 13.57
N PHE A 60 -1.56 -16.17 13.39
CA PHE A 60 -0.52 -15.24 13.05
C PHE A 60 0.39 -15.13 14.25
N GLN A 61 1.68 -15.18 13.93
CA GLN A 61 2.75 -15.08 14.89
C GLN A 61 2.69 -13.78 15.70
N ASP A 62 2.19 -12.69 15.10
CA ASP A 62 2.11 -11.37 15.70
C ASP A 62 1.00 -10.49 15.07
N ALA A 63 0.78 -9.30 15.65
CA ALA A 63 -0.26 -8.37 15.21
C ALA A 63 0.08 -7.70 13.87
N THR A 64 1.36 -7.42 13.63
CA THR A 64 1.87 -6.87 12.37
C THR A 64 1.58 -7.80 11.19
N GLY A 65 1.76 -9.10 11.36
CA GLY A 65 1.45 -10.13 10.38
C GLY A 65 -0.03 -10.18 10.05
N TYR A 66 -0.89 -10.13 11.08
CA TYR A 66 -2.34 -10.06 10.90
C TYR A 66 -2.75 -8.80 10.11
N GLU A 67 -2.31 -7.62 10.53
CA GLU A 67 -2.66 -6.35 9.87
C GLU A 67 -2.14 -6.33 8.43
N CYS A 68 -0.90 -6.76 8.20
CA CYS A 68 -0.33 -6.86 6.86
C CYS A 68 -1.07 -7.83 5.94
N PHE A 69 -1.72 -8.86 6.50
CA PHE A 69 -2.56 -9.78 5.75
C PHE A 69 -3.94 -9.17 5.48
N ALA A 70 -4.62 -8.68 6.51
CA ALA A 70 -5.97 -8.13 6.43
C ALA A 70 -6.04 -6.86 5.56
N ASN A 71 -4.99 -6.04 5.60
CA ASN A 71 -4.89 -4.80 4.84
C ASN A 71 -4.24 -4.96 3.47
N LYS A 72 -4.00 -6.19 3.01
CA LYS A 72 -3.39 -6.43 1.71
C LYS A 72 -4.37 -6.09 0.59
N LEU A 73 -3.96 -5.19 -0.29
CA LEU A 73 -4.67 -4.78 -1.49
C LEU A 73 -3.84 -5.10 -2.72
N HIS A 74 -4.47 -5.64 -3.75
CA HIS A 74 -3.89 -5.68 -5.08
C HIS A 74 -4.34 -4.42 -5.83
N VAL A 75 -3.40 -3.59 -6.30
CA VAL A 75 -3.74 -2.34 -6.99
C VAL A 75 -4.61 -2.60 -8.21
N SER A 76 -4.35 -3.71 -8.92
CA SER A 76 -5.12 -4.19 -10.07
C SER A 76 -6.62 -4.39 -9.83
N ASP A 77 -7.08 -4.48 -8.58
CA ASP A 77 -8.49 -4.66 -8.23
C ASP A 77 -9.29 -3.35 -8.26
N PHE A 78 -8.58 -2.23 -8.32
CA PHE A 78 -9.16 -0.88 -8.24
C PHE A 78 -8.81 0.01 -9.45
N VAL A 79 -8.06 -0.53 -10.41
CA VAL A 79 -7.58 0.21 -11.60
C VAL A 79 -7.80 -0.61 -12.88
N GLY A 80 -7.84 0.08 -14.02
CA GLY A 80 -8.16 -0.50 -15.33
C GLY A 80 -9.62 -0.28 -15.74
N SER A 81 -9.98 -0.72 -16.95
CA SER A 81 -11.36 -0.71 -17.42
C SER A 81 -12.08 -1.95 -16.90
N PHE A 82 -13.16 -1.77 -16.14
CA PHE A 82 -13.96 -2.89 -15.62
C PHE A 82 -15.06 -3.33 -16.59
N GLU A 83 -15.21 -2.64 -17.71
CA GLU A 83 -16.10 -2.99 -18.81
C GLU A 83 -15.43 -3.94 -19.82
N GLU A 84 -14.10 -4.04 -19.76
CA GLU A 84 -13.28 -4.91 -20.60
C GLU A 84 -13.12 -6.31 -20.02
N ASP A 85 -12.77 -7.28 -20.88
CA ASP A 85 -12.42 -8.63 -20.46
C ASP A 85 -11.27 -8.62 -19.42
N PRO A 86 -11.31 -9.49 -18.38
CA PRO A 86 -10.30 -9.50 -17.31
C PRO A 86 -8.85 -9.63 -17.79
N TRP A 87 -8.60 -10.26 -18.95
CA TRP A 87 -7.27 -10.40 -19.53
C TRP A 87 -6.82 -9.14 -20.28
N THR A 88 -7.76 -8.39 -20.87
CA THR A 88 -7.48 -7.11 -21.55
C THR A 88 -7.37 -5.94 -20.58
N ARG A 89 -8.01 -6.01 -19.40
CA ARG A 89 -7.97 -4.91 -18.40
C ARG A 89 -6.61 -4.68 -17.74
N ARG A 90 -5.65 -5.60 -17.89
CA ARG A 90 -4.40 -5.60 -17.12
C ARG A 90 -3.55 -4.37 -17.46
N LEU A 91 -3.61 -3.35 -16.59
CA LEU A 91 -2.69 -2.23 -16.63
C LEU A 91 -1.25 -2.71 -16.52
N ARG A 92 -0.34 -2.02 -17.21
CA ARG A 92 1.10 -2.27 -17.12
C ARG A 92 1.54 -2.11 -15.67
N LEU A 93 2.50 -2.91 -15.23
CA LEU A 93 2.99 -2.87 -13.86
C LEU A 93 3.44 -1.46 -13.42
N LYS A 94 4.02 -0.68 -14.32
CA LYS A 94 4.38 0.74 -14.08
C LYS A 94 3.17 1.62 -13.73
N ASP A 95 2.05 1.41 -14.41
CA ASP A 95 0.80 2.12 -14.11
C ASP A 95 0.26 1.71 -12.74
N GLN A 96 0.30 0.41 -12.44
CA GLN A 96 -0.09 -0.08 -11.11
C GLN A 96 0.82 0.47 -10.00
N VAL A 97 2.12 0.59 -10.24
CA VAL A 97 3.04 1.20 -9.26
C VAL A 97 2.68 2.67 -9.02
N GLY A 98 2.44 3.45 -10.07
CA GLY A 98 2.03 4.86 -9.92
C GLY A 98 0.75 5.02 -9.09
N TYR A 99 -0.28 4.22 -9.35
CA TYR A 99 -1.50 4.21 -8.53
C TYR A 99 -1.26 3.72 -7.11
N GLY A 100 -0.42 2.69 -6.93
CA GLY A 100 -0.04 2.19 -5.61
C GLY A 100 0.68 3.26 -4.76
N LEU A 101 1.56 4.04 -5.37
CA LEU A 101 2.24 5.17 -4.73
C LEU A 101 1.27 6.29 -4.38
N ARG A 102 0.36 6.66 -5.29
CA ARG A 102 -0.68 7.65 -5.00
C ARG A 102 -1.56 7.20 -3.84
N PHE A 103 -1.94 5.93 -3.81
CA PHE A 103 -2.75 5.38 -2.71
C PHE A 103 -1.99 5.35 -1.40
N ALA A 104 -0.73 4.92 -1.40
CA ALA A 104 0.12 4.94 -0.21
C ALA A 104 0.23 6.35 0.38
N TRP A 105 0.35 7.37 -0.47
CA TRP A 105 0.37 8.77 -0.05
C TRP A 105 -0.94 9.18 0.62
N GLU A 106 -2.08 8.98 -0.05
CA GLU A 106 -3.38 9.40 0.47
C GLU A 106 -3.78 8.62 1.72
N LEU A 107 -3.37 7.34 1.81
CA LEU A 107 -3.56 6.51 2.99
C LEU A 107 -2.93 7.15 4.24
N GLN A 108 -1.75 7.78 4.13
CA GLN A 108 -1.11 8.45 5.28
C GLN A 108 -2.00 9.56 5.88
N ARG A 109 -2.94 10.11 5.12
CA ARG A 109 -3.81 11.21 5.55
C ARG A 109 -5.04 10.73 6.30
N VAL A 110 -5.48 9.49 6.05
CA VAL A 110 -6.64 8.88 6.73
C VAL A 110 -6.24 8.01 7.91
N LEU A 111 -4.96 7.63 8.01
CA LEU A 111 -4.44 6.90 9.16
C LEU A 111 -4.45 7.79 10.43
N PRO A 112 -4.73 7.21 11.61
CA PRO A 112 -4.67 7.92 12.89
C PRO A 112 -3.31 8.59 13.13
N ARG A 113 -3.33 9.72 13.83
CA ARG A 113 -2.13 10.57 14.08
C ARG A 113 -1.40 10.22 15.36
N ASP A 114 -2.08 9.52 16.27
CA ASP A 114 -1.58 9.05 17.56
C ASP A 114 -0.77 7.75 17.46
N GLY A 115 -0.77 7.11 16.29
CA GLY A 115 0.04 5.93 15.98
C GLY A 115 1.03 6.17 14.85
N ARG A 116 2.16 5.47 14.91
CA ARG A 116 3.08 5.37 13.78
C ARG A 116 2.70 4.17 12.93
N PHE A 117 2.16 4.44 11.75
CA PHE A 117 1.76 3.41 10.79
C PHE A 117 2.80 3.27 9.71
N VAL A 118 2.97 2.04 9.24
CA VAL A 118 3.88 1.67 8.17
C VAL A 118 3.08 1.12 7.01
N SER A 119 3.21 1.74 5.85
CA SER A 119 2.65 1.28 4.58
C SER A 119 3.75 0.69 3.71
N ILE A 120 3.48 -0.46 3.13
CA ILE A 120 4.43 -1.22 2.31
C ILE A 120 3.85 -1.39 0.92
N LEU A 121 4.54 -0.87 -0.08
CA LEU A 121 4.26 -1.12 -1.49
C LEU A 121 5.27 -2.14 -2.02
N GLY A 122 4.77 -3.29 -2.44
CA GLY A 122 5.57 -4.36 -3.04
C GLY A 122 5.16 -4.62 -4.48
N CYS A 123 6.13 -4.66 -5.39
CA CYS A 123 5.90 -4.89 -6.81
C CYS A 123 6.85 -5.98 -7.35
N SER A 124 6.28 -7.13 -7.72
CA SER A 124 6.98 -8.17 -8.49
C SER A 124 6.15 -8.53 -9.72
N ASN A 125 5.34 -9.59 -9.65
CA ASN A 125 4.38 -9.94 -10.71
C ASN A 125 3.06 -9.18 -10.60
N ALA A 126 2.82 -8.55 -9.45
CA ALA A 126 1.68 -7.68 -9.18
C ALA A 126 2.14 -6.55 -8.25
N CYS A 127 1.40 -5.44 -8.28
CA CYS A 127 1.58 -4.34 -7.34
C CYS A 127 0.61 -4.52 -6.17
N THR A 128 1.15 -4.66 -4.96
CA THR A 128 0.36 -4.81 -3.74
C THR A 128 0.73 -3.77 -2.71
N LEU A 129 -0.28 -3.27 -2.00
CA LEU A 129 -0.11 -2.40 -0.85
C LEU A 129 -0.63 -3.11 0.39
N ARG A 130 0.02 -2.88 1.52
CA ARG A 130 -0.42 -3.31 2.85
C ARG A 130 0.01 -2.25 3.87
N PHE A 131 -0.62 -2.25 5.04
CA PHE A 131 -0.15 -1.41 6.15
C PHE A 131 -0.38 -2.08 7.50
N HIS A 132 0.35 -1.60 8.50
CA HIS A 132 0.25 -2.02 9.89
C HIS A 132 0.63 -0.87 10.82
N LEU A 133 0.27 -0.99 12.10
CA LEU A 133 0.80 -0.17 13.17
C LEU A 133 2.21 -0.67 13.54
N GLU A 134 3.16 0.24 13.73
CA GLU A 134 4.51 -0.09 14.20
C GLU A 134 4.45 -0.55 15.66
N ARG A 135 4.98 -1.75 15.95
CA ARG A 135 5.01 -2.33 17.30
C ARG A 135 6.42 -2.77 17.66
N PRO A 136 6.83 -2.63 18.94
CA PRO A 136 8.16 -3.08 19.38
C PRO A 136 8.39 -4.57 19.05
N GLY A 137 9.48 -4.85 18.31
CA GLY A 137 9.89 -6.22 17.99
C GLY A 137 9.16 -6.87 16.80
N GLU A 138 8.09 -6.26 16.29
CA GLU A 138 7.34 -6.79 15.15
C GLU A 138 7.68 -6.05 13.85
N HIS A 139 7.85 -6.80 12.76
CA HIS A 139 8.18 -6.23 11.45
C HIS A 139 7.73 -7.17 10.32
N TRP A 140 7.22 -6.59 9.23
CA TRP A 140 6.85 -7.37 8.05
C TRP A 140 8.05 -7.62 7.12
N LEU A 141 8.95 -6.65 6.98
CA LEU A 141 10.14 -6.73 6.14
C LEU A 141 11.40 -6.84 7.00
N THR A 142 12.38 -7.63 6.55
CA THR A 142 13.71 -7.66 7.16
C THR A 142 14.41 -6.31 7.01
N GLU A 143 15.48 -6.08 7.79
CA GLU A 143 16.28 -4.86 7.68
C GLU A 143 16.90 -4.68 6.28
N ASP A 144 17.43 -5.77 5.71
CA ASP A 144 17.97 -5.80 4.36
C ASP A 144 16.84 -5.95 3.31
N LEU A 145 16.45 -4.83 2.70
CA LEU A 145 15.48 -4.84 1.60
C LEU A 145 16.07 -5.27 0.24
N GLU A 146 17.39 -5.22 0.08
CA GLU A 146 18.07 -5.63 -1.16
C GLU A 146 18.12 -7.17 -1.27
N GLY A 147 18.00 -7.89 -0.14
CA GLY A 147 17.80 -9.34 -0.09
C GLY A 147 16.57 -9.83 -0.87
N TYR A 148 15.54 -8.98 -1.05
CA TYR A 148 14.34 -9.28 -1.85
C TYR A 148 14.60 -9.06 -3.35
N ARG A 149 15.39 -9.95 -3.96
CA ARG A 149 15.92 -9.81 -5.33
C ARG A 149 14.89 -9.67 -6.46
N ARG A 150 13.61 -10.01 -6.21
CA ARG A 150 12.54 -10.01 -7.22
C ARG A 150 11.40 -9.05 -6.92
N ASP A 151 11.43 -8.40 -5.76
CA ASP A 151 10.35 -7.55 -5.30
C ASP A 151 10.89 -6.12 -5.19
N ALA A 152 10.35 -5.20 -5.97
CA ALA A 152 10.54 -3.78 -5.73
C ALA A 152 9.75 -3.40 -4.46
N LEU A 153 10.46 -2.92 -3.43
CA LEU A 153 9.88 -2.62 -2.12
C LEU A 153 10.04 -1.15 -1.75
N LEU A 154 8.97 -0.61 -1.18
CA LEU A 154 8.92 0.67 -0.51
C LEU A 154 8.23 0.51 0.82
N GLU A 155 8.81 1.09 1.86
CA GLU A 155 8.23 1.22 3.19
C GLU A 155 8.16 2.71 3.56
N LEU A 156 6.96 3.17 3.90
CA LEU A 156 6.61 4.55 4.22
C LEU A 156 5.93 4.61 5.58
N SER A 157 6.38 5.51 6.44
CA SER A 157 5.68 5.87 7.67
C SER A 157 4.73 7.04 7.44
N ASN A 158 3.61 7.10 8.16
CA ASN A 158 2.74 8.29 8.21
C ASN A 158 3.43 9.53 8.81
N HIS A 159 4.64 9.36 9.37
CA HIS A 159 5.50 10.41 9.87
C HIS A 159 6.66 10.75 8.91
N ASP A 160 6.81 10.03 7.80
CA ASP A 160 7.83 10.37 6.80
C ASP A 160 7.43 11.65 6.06
N ASP A 161 8.40 12.57 5.86
CA ASP A 161 8.17 13.75 5.03
C ASP A 161 8.18 13.37 3.54
N LEU A 162 6.98 13.33 2.95
CA LEU A 162 6.80 12.99 1.54
C LEU A 162 7.06 14.18 0.59
N ARG A 163 7.35 15.39 1.10
CA ARG A 163 7.60 16.57 0.26
C ARG A 163 8.78 16.42 -0.71
N GLY A 164 9.69 15.48 -0.46
CA GLY A 164 10.82 15.17 -1.34
C GLY A 164 10.51 14.21 -2.51
N TRP A 165 9.29 13.66 -2.58
CA TRP A 165 8.90 12.68 -3.61
C TRP A 165 8.54 13.29 -4.96
N GLY A 166 8.36 14.61 -5.02
CA GLY A 166 8.10 15.34 -6.23
C GLY A 166 8.70 16.74 -6.16
N VAL A 167 9.69 17.01 -7.00
CA VAL A 167 9.62 18.28 -7.74
C VAL A 167 8.36 18.15 -8.60
N LEU A 168 7.23 18.57 -8.04
CA LEU A 168 5.99 18.80 -8.79
C LEU A 168 6.27 20.06 -9.63
N PRO A 169 6.19 20.02 -10.97
CA PRO A 169 6.03 21.27 -11.71
C PRO A 169 4.68 21.86 -11.26
N THR A 170 4.75 23.06 -10.70
CA THR A 170 3.61 23.96 -10.53
C THR A 170 2.87 24.19 -11.84
#